data_AF-A0A1V4X7M7-F1
#
_entry.id   AF-A0A1V4X7M7-F1
#
_cell.length_a   1.000
_cell.length_b   1.000
_cell.length_c   1.000
_cell.angle_alpha   90.00
_cell.angle_beta   90.00
_cell.angle_gamma   90.00
#
_symmetry.space_group_name_H-M   'P 1'
#
loop_
_entity.id
_entity.type
_entity.pdbx_description
1 polymer ?
#
loop_
_entity_poly.entity_id
_entity_poly.type
_entity_poly.pdbx_seq_one_letter_code
_entity_poly.pdbx_strand_id
1 'polypeptide(L)'
;MGVILDTSVLVSLEKAESSIDEFTAGRETEPFGISVVTVSELLHGVHRADSETRRVKRESYVERIIELFPVYSFDLAAGRIYARIWANLARKHLSVGPMIS
;
A
#
# COMPACT_ATOMS: atom_id res chain seq x y z
N MET A 1 -9.63 16.45 5.32
CA MET A 1 -9.79 14.98 5.21
C MET A 1 -8.57 14.45 4.49
N GLY A 2 -7.98 13.32 4.90
CA GLY A 2 -6.79 12.75 4.24
C GLY A 2 -7.10 11.39 3.62
N VAL A 3 -6.32 10.99 2.62
CA VAL A 3 -6.50 9.74 1.88
C VAL A 3 -5.24 8.88 2.04
N ILE A 4 -5.41 7.63 2.46
CA ILE A 4 -4.35 6.62 2.46
C ILE A 4 -4.64 5.63 1.32
N LEU A 5 -3.68 5.44 0.42
CA LEU A 5 -3.82 4.53 -0.71
C LEU A 5 -3.47 3.10 -0.29
N ASP A 6 -4.35 2.17 -0.64
CA ASP A 6 -4.13 0.74 -0.44
C ASP A 6 -3.25 0.15 -1.55
N THR A 7 -2.55 -0.95 -1.25
CA THR A 7 -1.68 -1.67 -2.18
C THR A 7 -2.42 -2.08 -3.45
N SER A 8 -3.68 -2.52 -3.34
CA SER A 8 -4.46 -2.97 -4.50
C SER A 8 -4.72 -1.85 -5.52
N VAL A 9 -4.88 -0.61 -5.06
CA VAL A 9 -5.06 0.57 -5.93
C VAL A 9 -3.78 0.83 -6.69
N LEU A 10 -2.63 0.85 -6.00
CA LEU A 10 -1.32 1.08 -6.62
C LEU A 10 -0.96 0.00 -7.63
N VAL A 11 -1.17 -1.28 -7.29
CA VAL A 11 -0.97 -2.40 -8.23
C VAL A 11 -1.88 -2.29 -9.45
N SER A 12 -3.10 -1.76 -9.29
CA SER A 12 -4.01 -1.55 -10.43
C SER A 12 -3.51 -0.43 -11.35
N LEU A 13 -2.98 0.66 -10.78
CA LEU A 13 -2.36 1.75 -11.53
C LEU A 13 -1.10 1.29 -12.28
N GLU A 14 -0.24 0.49 -11.65
CA GLU A 14 0.94 -0.10 -12.29
C GLU A 14 0.54 -0.90 -13.54
N LYS A 15 -0.50 -1.74 -13.43
CA LYS A 15 -0.96 -2.61 -14.51
C LYS A 15 -1.65 -1.86 -15.65
N ALA A 16 -2.35 -0.77 -15.35
CA ALA A 16 -3.06 0.02 -16.34
C ALA A 16 -2.13 0.95 -17.13
N GLU A 17 -0.82 0.97 -16.80
CA GLU A 17 0.16 1.95 -17.30
C GLU A 17 -0.32 3.41 -17.18
N SER A 18 -1.27 3.63 -16.26
CA SER A 18 -1.88 4.94 -16.03
C SER A 18 -0.92 5.77 -15.21
N SER A 19 -0.82 7.07 -15.53
CA SER A 19 0.06 7.95 -14.78
C SER A 19 -0.50 8.19 -13.38
N ILE A 20 0.38 8.12 -12.38
CA ILE A 20 0.05 8.47 -10.99
C ILE A 20 -0.40 9.94 -10.90
N ASP A 21 0.15 10.77 -11.78
CA ASP A 21 -0.15 12.19 -11.90
C ASP A 21 -1.61 12.45 -12.35
N GLU A 22 -2.17 11.60 -13.21
CA GLU A 22 -3.60 11.64 -13.56
C GLU A 22 -4.49 11.25 -12.38
N PHE A 23 -4.03 10.36 -11.51
CA PHE A 23 -4.82 9.92 -10.36
C PHE A 23 -4.91 11.00 -9.26
N THR A 24 -3.87 11.82 -9.10
CA THR A 24 -3.83 12.92 -8.13
C THR A 24 -4.43 14.22 -8.69
N ALA A 25 -4.63 14.30 -10.01
CA ALA A 25 -5.22 15.46 -10.68
C ALA A 25 -6.59 15.84 -10.08
N GLY A 26 -6.75 17.12 -9.73
CA GLY A 26 -7.98 17.66 -9.13
C GLY A 26 -8.16 17.38 -7.63
N ARG A 27 -7.19 16.72 -6.97
CA ARG A 27 -7.17 16.48 -5.52
C ARG A 27 -5.92 17.01 -4.83
N GLU A 28 -5.18 17.92 -5.47
CA GLU A 28 -3.88 18.44 -5.02
C GLU A 28 -3.87 19.01 -3.59
N THR A 29 -5.02 19.42 -3.06
CA THR A 29 -5.15 19.98 -1.71
C THR A 29 -5.52 18.95 -0.64
N GLU A 30 -5.87 17.71 -1.02
CA GLU A 30 -6.10 16.61 -0.09
C GLU A 30 -4.75 15.97 0.29
N PRO A 31 -4.42 15.82 1.58
CA PRO A 31 -3.23 15.09 1.98
C PRO A 31 -3.36 13.61 1.60
N PHE A 32 -2.60 13.21 0.59
CA PHE A 32 -2.40 11.81 0.18
C PHE A 32 -1.19 11.21 0.87
N GLY A 33 -1.23 9.90 1.10
CA GLY A 33 -0.02 9.14 1.34
C GLY A 33 -0.27 7.65 1.39
N ILE A 34 0.76 6.92 1.76
CA ILE A 34 0.77 5.46 1.84
C ILE A 34 1.26 5.03 3.21
N SER A 35 0.87 3.84 3.64
CA SER A 35 1.46 3.24 4.83
C SER A 35 2.79 2.57 4.51
N VAL A 36 3.70 2.51 5.47
CA VAL A 36 4.87 1.62 5.39
C VAL A 36 4.49 0.15 5.18
N VAL A 37 3.28 -0.25 5.61
CA VAL A 37 2.74 -1.60 5.35
C VAL A 37 2.50 -1.79 3.85
N THR A 38 1.89 -0.82 3.18
CA THR A 38 1.70 -0.81 1.72
C THR A 38 3.04 -0.90 0.97
N VAL A 39 4.03 -0.13 1.40
CA VAL A 39 5.40 -0.21 0.85
C VAL A 39 5.97 -1.63 1.01
N SER A 40 5.80 -2.24 2.18
CA SER A 40 6.28 -3.60 2.43
C SER A 40 5.61 -4.66 1.55
N GLU A 41 4.31 -4.51 1.27
CA GLU A 41 3.57 -5.42 0.39
C GLU A 41 4.00 -5.28 -1.08
N LEU A 42 4.25 -4.05 -1.53
CA LEU A 42 4.78 -3.78 -2.86
C LEU A 42 6.19 -4.36 -3.04
N LEU A 43 7.09 -4.16 -2.08
CA LEU A 43 8.44 -4.74 -2.07
C LEU A 43 8.41 -6.27 -1.99
N HIS A 44 7.49 -6.84 -1.22
CA HIS A 44 7.26 -8.28 -1.25
C HIS A 44 6.90 -8.77 -2.67
N GLY A 45 6.09 -7.99 -3.39
CA GLY A 45 5.78 -8.21 -4.80
C GLY A 45 6.98 -8.11 -5.75
N VAL A 46 7.98 -7.27 -5.44
CA VAL A 46 9.28 -7.20 -6.14
C VAL A 46 10.06 -8.50 -5.92
N HIS A 47 10.21 -8.91 -4.65
CA HIS A 47 10.98 -10.11 -4.30
C HIS A 47 10.36 -11.42 -4.81
N ARG A 48 9.05 -11.48 -5.03
CA ARG A 48 8.36 -12.63 -5.64
C ARG A 48 8.38 -12.64 -7.17
N ALA A 49 8.97 -11.65 -7.84
CA ALA A 49 9.00 -11.62 -9.30
C ALA A 49 9.72 -12.86 -9.87
N ASP A 50 9.16 -13.43 -10.93
CA ASP A 50 9.61 -14.66 -11.59
C ASP A 50 10.69 -14.42 -12.66
N SER A 51 10.99 -13.16 -12.98
CA SER A 51 12.05 -12.77 -13.89
C SER A 51 12.75 -11.49 -13.44
N GLU A 52 14.03 -11.37 -13.78
CA GLU A 52 14.84 -10.19 -13.46
C GLU A 52 14.25 -8.92 -14.07
N THR A 53 13.77 -8.99 -15.33
CA THR A 53 13.12 -7.86 -16.01
C THR A 53 11.88 -7.38 -15.25
N ARG A 54 11.05 -8.31 -14.73
CA ARG A 54 9.86 -7.94 -13.95
C ARG A 54 10.24 -7.39 -12.58
N ARG A 55 11.28 -7.93 -11.96
CA ARG A 55 11.81 -7.42 -10.68
C ARG A 55 12.23 -5.96 -10.81
N VAL A 56 13.07 -5.64 -11.80
CA VAL A 56 13.57 -4.28 -12.05
C VAL A 56 12.43 -3.30 -12.36
N LYS A 57 11.47 -3.70 -13.23
CA LYS A 57 10.29 -2.84 -13.53
C LYS A 57 9.49 -2.52 -12.28
N ARG A 58 9.23 -3.52 -11.43
CA ARG A 58 8.49 -3.35 -10.18
C ARG A 58 9.26 -2.51 -9.17
N GLU A 59 10.56 -2.75 -9.01
CA GLU A 59 11.40 -1.99 -8.11
C GLU A 59 11.40 -0.50 -8.46
N SER A 60 11.59 -0.18 -9.75
CA SER A 60 11.50 1.21 -10.23
C SER A 60 10.14 1.85 -9.99
N TYR A 61 9.05 1.08 -10.11
CA TYR A 61 7.71 1.55 -9.79
C TYR A 61 7.54 1.85 -8.30
N VAL A 62 8.02 0.96 -7.42
CA VAL A 62 7.92 1.15 -5.96
C VAL A 62 8.73 2.34 -5.50
N GLU A 63 9.96 2.52 -5.99
CA GLU A 63 10.77 3.70 -5.67
C GLU A 63 10.07 4.99 -6.09
N ARG A 64 9.50 5.04 -7.30
CA ARG A 64 8.70 6.20 -7.75
C ARG A 64 7.52 6.48 -6.81
N ILE A 65 6.84 5.46 -6.30
CA ILE A 65 5.73 5.63 -5.34
C ILE A 65 6.23 6.22 -4.01
N ILE A 66 7.36 5.75 -3.50
CA ILE A 66 7.96 6.26 -2.26
C ILE A 66 8.39 7.73 -2.41
N GLU A 67 8.88 8.11 -3.59
CA GLU A 67 9.26 9.50 -3.90
C GLU A 67 8.04 10.44 -4.02
N LEU A 68 6.95 9.96 -4.62
CA LEU A 68 5.77 10.79 -4.89
C LEU A 68 4.85 10.98 -3.69
N PHE A 69 4.79 10.01 -2.78
CA PHE A 69 3.82 10.00 -1.69
C PHE A 69 4.48 10.04 -0.31
N PRO A 70 3.98 10.86 0.62
CA PRO A 70 4.32 10.74 2.03
C PRO A 70 4.08 9.31 2.54
N VAL A 71 5.11 8.72 3.14
CA VAL A 71 5.03 7.39 3.78
C VAL A 71 4.79 7.55 5.27
N TYR A 72 3.64 7.07 5.73
CA TYR A 72 3.25 7.10 7.14
C TYR A 72 3.71 5.82 7.85
N SER A 73 4.42 6.01 8.96
CA SER A 73 4.90 4.90 9.81
C SER A 73 3.75 4.19 10.53
N PHE A 74 3.92 2.89 10.77
CA PHE A 74 3.04 2.13 11.65
C PHE A 74 3.58 2.17 13.08
N ASP A 75 3.05 3.08 13.88
CA ASP A 75 3.53 3.35 15.24
C ASP A 75 2.71 2.63 16.33
N LEU A 76 3.01 2.90 17.60
CA LEU A 76 2.29 2.31 18.73
C LEU A 76 0.80 2.69 18.78
N ALA A 77 0.43 3.88 18.31
CA ALA A 77 -0.97 4.30 18.29
C ALA A 77 -1.74 3.50 17.23
N ALA A 78 -1.16 3.38 16.03
CA ALA A 78 -1.68 2.52 14.96
C ALA A 78 -1.80 1.06 15.43
N GLY A 79 -0.77 0.53 16.11
CA GLY A 79 -0.76 -0.83 16.65
C GLY A 79 -1.89 -1.11 17.65
N ARG A 80 -2.18 -0.17 18.57
CA ARG A 80 -3.30 -0.30 19.52
C ARG A 80 -4.66 -0.32 18.82
N ILE A 81 -4.84 0.52 17.80
CA ILE A 81 -6.07 0.56 17.00
C ILE A 81 -6.22 -0.75 16.21
N TYR A 82 -5.15 -1.19 15.56
CA TYR A 82 -5.12 -2.44 14.80
C TYR A 82 -5.49 -3.64 15.66
N ALA A 83 -4.88 -3.79 16.85
CA ALA A 83 -5.18 -4.88 17.77
C ALA A 83 -6.67 -4.91 18.18
N ARG A 84 -7.26 -3.73 18.44
CA ARG A 84 -8.70 -3.61 18.75
C ARG A 84 -9.57 -4.02 17.57
N ILE A 85 -9.23 -3.60 16.34
CA ILE A 85 -9.97 -3.98 15.14
C ILE A 85 -9.87 -5.49 14.93
N TRP A 86 -8.66 -6.05 15.04
CA TRP A 86 -8.42 -7.48 14.87
C TRP A 86 -9.20 -8.33 15.88
N ALA A 87 -9.18 -7.98 17.16
CA ALA A 87 -9.96 -8.68 18.18
C ALA A 87 -11.47 -8.64 17.90
N ASN A 88 -11.99 -7.52 17.34
CA ASN A 88 -13.38 -7.42 16.92
C ASN A 88 -13.71 -8.31 15.72
N LEU A 89 -12.82 -8.39 14.73
CA LEU A 89 -12.98 -9.26 13.56
C LEU A 89 -12.96 -10.74 13.97
N ALA A 90 -12.01 -11.12 14.83
CA ALA A 90 -11.88 -12.48 15.35
C ALA A 90 -13.14 -12.93 16.10
N ARG A 91 -13.72 -12.07 16.94
CA ARG A 91 -15.01 -12.34 17.62
C ARG A 91 -16.18 -12.56 16.66
N LYS A 92 -16.11 -11.98 15.46
CA LYS A 92 -17.12 -12.12 14.41
C LYS A 92 -16.80 -13.27 13.45
N HIS A 93 -15.73 -14.03 13.68
CA HIS A 93 -15.21 -15.04 12.76
C HIS A 93 -14.95 -14.49 11.34
N LEU A 94 -14.56 -13.23 11.26
CA LEU A 94 -14.17 -12.56 10.02
C LEU A 94 -12.65 -12.44 9.95
N SER A 95 -12.09 -12.68 8.76
CA SER A 95 -10.66 -12.52 8.47
C SER A 95 -10.44 -11.46 7.41
N VAL A 96 -9.38 -10.66 7.57
CA VAL A 96 -8.91 -9.69 6.57
C VAL A 96 -7.41 -9.87 6.37
N GLY A 97 -6.97 -9.97 5.12
CA GLY A 97 -5.58 -10.30 4.75
C GLY A 97 -5.28 -11.81 4.74
N PRO A 98 -4.08 -12.22 4.30
CA PRO A 98 -3.66 -13.61 4.37
C PRO A 98 -3.50 -13.99 5.84
N MET A 99 -4.43 -14.79 6.38
CA MET A 99 -4.24 -15.43 7.68
C MET A 99 -3.03 -16.37 7.59
N ILE A 100 -2.04 -16.15 8.44
CA ILE A 100 -1.24 -17.26 8.94
C ILE A 100 -2.17 -17.95 9.94
N SER A 101 -2.80 -19.04 9.52
CA SER A 101 -3.56 -19.94 10.39
C SER A 101 -2.60 -20.74 11.27
#